data_AF-A0A1X7T3K3-F1
#
_entry.id   AF-A0A1X7T3K3-F1
#
_cell.length_a   1.000
_cell.length_b   1.000
_cell.length_c   1.000
_cell.angle_alpha   90.00
_cell.angle_beta   90.00
_cell.angle_gamma   90.00
#
_symmetry.space_group_name_H-M   'P 1'
#
loop_
_entity.id
_entity.type
_entity.pdbx_description
1 polymer ?
#
loop_
_entity_poly.entity_id
_entity_poly.type
_entity_poly.pdbx_seq_one_letter_code
_entity_poly.pdbx_strand_id
1 'polypeptide(L)'
;MFTMSAIDPALLILVNIYADLNDDRQSTKVYNNGVMQVSVFVSVNYNGEASEEDIIAYVQENVVIYSLNYGENVKWEKSTKDNGFHHDIDHAYNKNESPPPKIISDVRAPLYFTVPGGIAEGEHRWIAKLNGKQTNDDTPLTVTVERFDVSNGDVVIEERKDVNVPCHKMLVLKYKKDVFPDAQKLVKLLKYKGIKFTGKGGNSWVSMSMSSKGNKLGAFVEYGVTSNIKIADEGRYSHNKMEIHDLEENGKDIIIFCDCIQHSLDFTSKAIEEAWNAGILMVQVRDWSVQLQQYTHNYWRDMDYLLNPFLVEDNFGSRMEVKINWDKGDWYGDWAVESVTVVYP
;
A
#
# COMPACT_ATOMS: atom_id res chain seq x y z
N MET A 1 29.73 -29.98 13.47
CA MET A 1 29.68 -29.39 12.12
C MET A 1 28.98 -30.42 11.25
N PHE A 2 27.65 -30.32 11.11
CA PHE A 2 26.87 -31.28 10.32
C PHE A 2 26.94 -30.84 8.86
N THR A 3 27.45 -31.72 8.01
CA THR A 3 27.39 -31.58 6.56
C THR A 3 25.92 -31.61 6.13
N MET A 4 25.46 -30.58 5.40
CA MET A 4 24.17 -30.63 4.69
C MET A 4 24.13 -31.93 3.89
N SER A 5 23.14 -32.79 4.17
CA SER A 5 22.83 -33.93 3.32
C SER A 5 22.44 -33.37 1.96
N ALA A 6 23.27 -33.55 0.93
CA ALA A 6 22.93 -33.10 -0.41
C ALA A 6 21.61 -33.76 -0.85
N ILE A 7 20.64 -32.96 -1.29
CA ILE A 7 19.37 -33.46 -1.85
C ILE A 7 19.70 -34.40 -3.01
N ASP A 8 19.27 -35.67 -2.90
CA ASP A 8 19.28 -36.58 -4.04
C ASP A 8 18.11 -36.26 -4.99
N PRO A 9 18.37 -35.71 -6.19
CA PRO A 9 17.31 -35.33 -7.13
C PRO A 9 16.42 -36.48 -7.59
N ALA A 10 16.93 -37.73 -7.54
CA ALA A 10 16.20 -38.91 -8.00
C ALA A 10 15.10 -39.34 -7.03
N LEU A 11 15.18 -38.93 -5.76
CA LEU A 11 14.19 -39.23 -4.73
C LEU A 11 13.08 -38.18 -4.62
N LEU A 12 13.17 -37.12 -5.43
CA LEU A 12 12.21 -36.03 -5.47
C LEU A 12 11.17 -36.28 -6.56
N ILE A 13 9.90 -36.26 -6.16
CA ILE A 13 8.75 -36.47 -7.04
C ILE A 13 7.99 -35.16 -7.14
N LEU A 14 7.99 -34.54 -8.32
CA LEU A 14 7.17 -33.38 -8.62
C LEU A 14 5.69 -33.78 -8.64
N VAL A 15 4.87 -33.16 -7.79
CA VAL A 15 3.45 -33.48 -7.65
C VAL A 15 2.61 -32.53 -8.48
N ASN A 16 2.60 -31.25 -8.12
CA ASN A 16 1.77 -30.24 -8.79
C ASN A 16 2.25 -28.81 -8.48
N ILE A 17 1.50 -27.82 -8.99
CA ILE A 17 1.67 -26.40 -8.75
C ILE A 17 0.35 -25.79 -8.25
N TYR A 18 0.43 -24.99 -7.18
CA TYR A 18 -0.72 -24.40 -6.49
C TYR A 18 -0.59 -22.89 -6.29
N ALA A 19 -1.72 -22.25 -6.04
CA ALA A 19 -1.88 -20.83 -5.68
C ALA A 19 -1.99 -20.61 -4.16
N ASP A 20 -2.01 -21.68 -3.38
CA ASP A 20 -2.16 -21.63 -1.92
C ASP A 20 -1.14 -22.59 -1.27
N LEU A 21 -0.60 -22.17 -0.12
CA LEU A 21 0.34 -22.98 0.64
C LEU A 21 -0.34 -24.20 1.27
N ASN A 22 -1.62 -24.09 1.61
CA ASN A 22 -2.31 -25.05 2.48
C ASN A 22 -3.48 -25.75 1.79
N ASP A 23 -3.89 -25.28 0.61
CA ASP A 23 -5.02 -25.80 -0.15
C ASP A 23 -4.62 -26.16 -1.58
N ASP A 24 -5.38 -27.02 -2.24
CA ASP A 24 -5.10 -27.51 -3.59
C ASP A 24 -5.61 -26.53 -4.66
N ARG A 25 -5.77 -25.25 -4.31
CA ARG A 25 -6.24 -24.21 -5.23
C ARG A 25 -5.23 -24.03 -6.36
N GLN A 26 -5.71 -24.11 -7.60
CA GLN A 26 -4.90 -23.94 -8.81
C GLN A 26 -5.35 -22.71 -9.63
N SER A 27 -6.01 -21.76 -8.99
CA SER A 27 -6.40 -20.51 -9.61
C SER A 27 -6.11 -19.34 -8.68
N THR A 28 -5.69 -18.22 -9.24
CA THR A 28 -5.48 -16.97 -8.51
C THR A 28 -5.71 -15.78 -9.42
N LYS A 29 -6.06 -14.65 -8.83
CA LYS A 29 -6.44 -13.44 -9.53
C LYS A 29 -5.59 -12.28 -9.04
N VAL A 30 -4.91 -11.58 -9.96
CA VAL A 30 -3.91 -10.56 -9.63
C VAL A 30 -4.05 -9.33 -10.51
N TYR A 31 -3.57 -8.17 -10.04
CA TYR A 31 -3.52 -6.95 -10.82
C TYR A 31 -2.20 -6.82 -11.59
N ASN A 32 -2.27 -6.25 -12.79
CA ASN A 32 -1.10 -5.88 -13.59
C ASN A 32 -0.46 -4.56 -13.16
N ASN A 33 -0.29 -4.34 -11.86
CA ASN A 33 0.16 -3.05 -11.31
C ASN A 33 1.69 -2.90 -11.25
N GLY A 34 2.46 -3.90 -11.69
CA GLY A 34 3.93 -3.85 -11.70
C GLY A 34 4.59 -4.15 -10.35
N VAL A 35 3.81 -4.39 -9.29
CA VAL A 35 4.31 -4.69 -7.94
C VAL A 35 3.76 -6.00 -7.41
N MET A 36 2.46 -6.25 -7.61
CA MET A 36 1.78 -7.44 -7.13
C MET A 36 2.48 -8.69 -7.64
N GLN A 37 2.62 -9.68 -6.77
CA GLN A 37 3.23 -10.96 -7.13
C GLN A 37 2.15 -12.03 -7.23
N VAL A 38 2.35 -12.96 -8.16
CA VAL A 38 1.67 -14.25 -8.12
C VAL A 38 2.42 -15.13 -7.12
N SER A 39 1.72 -15.56 -6.06
CA SER A 39 2.23 -16.59 -5.16
C SER A 39 2.02 -17.97 -5.78
N VAL A 40 3.11 -18.73 -5.91
CA VAL A 40 3.17 -20.04 -6.55
C VAL A 40 3.79 -21.02 -5.56
N PHE A 41 3.15 -22.17 -5.35
CA PHE A 41 3.64 -23.22 -4.47
C PHE A 41 3.89 -24.48 -5.27
N VAL A 42 5.16 -24.80 -5.50
CA VAL A 42 5.55 -26.03 -6.20
C VAL A 42 5.57 -27.16 -5.19
N SER A 43 4.69 -28.13 -5.38
CA SER A 43 4.52 -29.27 -4.48
C SER A 43 5.38 -30.45 -4.93
N VAL A 44 6.11 -31.03 -3.98
CA VAL A 44 6.97 -32.19 -4.19
C VAL A 44 6.82 -33.19 -3.05
N ASN A 45 7.02 -34.47 -3.35
CA ASN A 45 7.27 -35.50 -2.34
C ASN A 45 8.76 -35.84 -2.33
N TYR A 46 9.32 -36.11 -1.17
CA TYR A 46 10.71 -36.52 -1.03
C TYR A 46 10.83 -37.78 -0.18
N ASN A 47 11.49 -38.81 -0.71
CA ASN A 47 11.63 -40.11 -0.05
C ASN A 47 13.00 -40.31 0.64
N GLY A 48 13.82 -39.25 0.76
CA GLY A 48 15.11 -39.28 1.45
C GLY A 48 15.05 -38.69 2.86
N GLU A 49 16.22 -38.46 3.46
CA GLU A 49 16.36 -37.99 4.86
C GLU A 49 16.65 -36.48 4.98
N ALA A 50 16.58 -35.73 3.89
CA ALA A 50 16.84 -34.29 3.88
C ALA A 50 15.75 -33.49 4.60
N SER A 51 16.12 -32.33 5.14
CA SER A 51 15.18 -31.44 5.81
C SER A 51 14.22 -30.77 4.80
N GLU A 52 13.05 -30.32 5.29
CA GLU A 52 12.10 -29.56 4.47
C GLU A 52 12.72 -28.29 3.89
N GLU A 53 13.55 -27.60 4.67
CA GLU A 53 14.27 -26.39 4.24
C GLU A 53 15.23 -26.68 3.08
N ASP A 54 15.99 -27.78 3.15
CA ASP A 54 16.89 -28.21 2.08
C ASP A 54 16.10 -28.56 0.81
N ILE A 55 14.94 -29.22 0.95
CA ILE A 55 14.05 -29.57 -0.16
C ILE A 55 13.50 -28.29 -0.81
N ILE A 56 12.99 -27.34 -0.01
CA ILE A 56 12.46 -26.07 -0.51
C ILE A 56 13.56 -25.29 -1.25
N ALA A 57 14.75 -25.15 -0.66
CA ALA A 57 15.85 -24.43 -1.29
C ALA A 57 16.24 -25.05 -2.63
N TYR A 58 16.34 -26.39 -2.67
CA TYR A 58 16.63 -27.12 -3.91
C TYR A 58 15.56 -26.90 -4.98
N VAL A 59 14.27 -27.00 -4.63
CA VAL A 59 13.17 -26.78 -5.58
C VAL A 59 13.19 -25.34 -6.08
N GLN A 60 13.33 -24.35 -5.21
CA GLN A 60 13.38 -22.93 -5.59
C GLN A 60 14.50 -22.63 -6.59
N GLU A 61 15.67 -23.24 -6.41
CA GLU A 61 16.85 -23.05 -7.29
C GLU A 61 16.68 -23.74 -8.65
N ASN A 62 16.07 -24.93 -8.68
CA ASN A 62 16.11 -25.80 -9.86
C ASN A 62 14.81 -25.86 -10.68
N VAL A 63 13.68 -25.43 -10.12
CA VAL A 63 12.38 -25.49 -10.83
C VAL A 63 12.26 -24.39 -11.88
N VAL A 64 11.71 -24.78 -13.03
CA VAL A 64 11.33 -23.90 -14.13
C VAL A 64 9.81 -23.85 -14.24
N ILE A 65 9.24 -22.64 -14.28
CA ILE A 65 7.80 -22.46 -14.55
C ILE A 65 7.61 -22.18 -16.04
N TYR A 66 6.72 -22.93 -16.67
CA TYR A 66 6.48 -22.90 -18.12
C TYR A 66 5.04 -22.48 -18.41
N SER A 67 4.88 -21.52 -19.34
CA SER A 67 3.59 -21.03 -19.79
C SER A 67 3.05 -21.91 -20.91
N LEU A 68 1.88 -22.51 -20.68
CA LEU A 68 1.17 -23.28 -21.70
C LEU A 68 0.61 -22.37 -22.80
N ASN A 69 0.20 -21.14 -22.48
CA ASN A 69 -0.36 -20.21 -23.46
C ASN A 69 0.65 -19.79 -24.52
N TYR A 70 1.91 -19.61 -24.12
CA TYR A 70 2.96 -19.06 -24.99
C TYR A 70 3.99 -20.11 -25.44
N GLY A 71 3.97 -21.31 -24.87
CA GLY A 71 4.93 -22.35 -25.20
C GLY A 71 6.37 -22.02 -24.80
N GLU A 72 6.56 -21.20 -23.77
CA GLU A 72 7.88 -20.78 -23.28
C GLU A 72 7.95 -20.68 -21.75
N ASN A 73 9.17 -20.59 -21.22
CA ASN A 73 9.38 -20.33 -19.79
C ASN A 73 8.76 -18.97 -19.42
N VAL A 74 8.16 -18.90 -18.23
CA VAL A 74 7.66 -17.63 -17.70
C VAL A 74 8.84 -16.68 -17.50
N LYS A 75 8.76 -15.49 -18.12
CA LYS A 75 9.81 -14.45 -18.11
C LYS A 75 9.59 -13.39 -17.03
N TRP A 76 8.54 -13.51 -16.24
CA TRP A 76 8.25 -12.57 -15.14
C TRP A 76 9.34 -12.66 -14.07
N GLU A 77 9.58 -11.57 -13.36
CA GLU A 77 10.62 -11.51 -12.34
C GLU A 77 10.32 -12.49 -11.20
N LYS A 78 11.16 -13.53 -11.08
CA LYS A 78 11.04 -14.58 -10.05
C LYS A 78 11.74 -14.15 -8.76
N SER A 79 11.07 -14.31 -7.65
CA SER A 79 11.58 -14.11 -6.29
C SER A 79 11.26 -15.32 -5.41
N THR A 80 12.08 -15.56 -4.39
CA THR A 80 11.80 -16.52 -3.30
C THR A 80 11.24 -15.83 -2.06
N LYS A 81 11.06 -14.50 -2.11
CA LYS A 81 10.59 -13.65 -1.02
C LYS A 81 9.33 -12.89 -1.42
N ASP A 82 8.37 -12.94 -0.50
CA ASP A 82 7.18 -12.09 -0.48
C ASP A 82 7.59 -10.60 -0.37
N ASN A 83 6.93 -9.74 -1.13
CA ASN A 83 7.12 -8.29 -1.10
C ASN A 83 6.19 -7.55 -0.11
N GLY A 84 5.32 -8.26 0.60
CA GLY A 84 4.46 -7.75 1.67
C GLY A 84 3.11 -7.20 1.20
N PHE A 85 2.78 -7.29 -0.09
CA PHE A 85 1.44 -6.98 -0.62
C PHE A 85 0.56 -8.23 -0.64
N HIS A 86 -0.75 -8.04 -0.78
CA HIS A 86 -1.63 -9.16 -1.07
C HIS A 86 -1.37 -9.71 -2.48
N HIS A 87 -1.41 -11.04 -2.60
CA HIS A 87 -1.10 -11.77 -3.84
C HIS A 87 -2.31 -12.34 -4.55
N ASP A 88 -3.51 -12.12 -4.02
CA ASP A 88 -4.75 -12.65 -4.59
C ASP A 88 -5.93 -11.70 -4.29
N ILE A 89 -6.57 -11.19 -5.34
CA ILE A 89 -7.71 -10.26 -5.27
C ILE A 89 -8.89 -10.91 -4.54
N ASP A 90 -9.14 -12.19 -4.79
CA ASP A 90 -10.30 -12.90 -4.27
C ASP A 90 -10.04 -13.50 -2.88
N HIS A 91 -8.75 -13.64 -2.50
CA HIS A 91 -8.34 -14.38 -1.30
C HIS A 91 -7.34 -13.66 -0.39
N ALA A 92 -7.24 -12.33 -0.48
CA ALA A 92 -6.36 -11.49 0.35
C ALA A 92 -6.51 -11.66 1.87
N TYR A 93 -7.62 -12.25 2.34
CA TYR A 93 -7.88 -12.53 3.76
C TYR A 93 -7.36 -13.88 4.27
N ASN A 94 -6.72 -14.72 3.44
CA ASN A 94 -6.28 -16.05 3.86
C ASN A 94 -5.01 -16.00 4.75
N LYS A 95 -5.14 -15.43 5.95
CA LYS A 95 -4.37 -15.89 7.12
C LYS A 95 -5.12 -17.07 7.75
N ASN A 96 -5.26 -18.16 7.01
CA ASN A 96 -5.64 -19.40 7.68
C ASN A 96 -4.44 -19.87 8.48
N GLU A 97 -4.69 -20.20 9.75
CA GLU A 97 -3.75 -20.93 10.60
C GLU A 97 -3.18 -22.09 9.78
N SER A 98 -1.85 -22.19 9.71
CA SER A 98 -1.19 -23.30 9.04
C SER A 98 -1.79 -24.60 9.57
N PRO A 99 -2.45 -25.42 8.74
CA PRO A 99 -2.81 -26.76 9.15
C PRO A 99 -1.52 -27.48 9.57
N PRO A 100 -1.57 -28.35 10.59
CA PRO A 100 -0.40 -29.09 11.02
C PRO A 100 0.22 -29.81 9.82
N PRO A 101 1.56 -29.82 9.69
CA PRO A 101 2.23 -30.38 8.53
C PRO A 101 1.74 -31.81 8.28
N LYS A 102 1.23 -32.06 7.08
CA LYS A 102 1.02 -33.43 6.62
C LYS A 102 2.39 -34.11 6.64
N ILE A 103 2.42 -35.31 7.22
CA ILE A 103 3.60 -36.15 7.44
C ILE A 103 4.45 -36.22 6.15
N ILE A 104 5.51 -35.41 6.06
CA ILE A 104 6.66 -35.44 5.09
C ILE A 104 6.33 -35.66 3.59
N SER A 105 5.06 -35.62 3.25
CA SER A 105 4.49 -35.81 1.92
C SER A 105 3.68 -34.56 1.65
N ASP A 106 3.98 -33.92 0.51
CA ASP A 106 3.57 -32.58 0.10
C ASP A 106 4.40 -31.43 0.73
N VAL A 107 5.70 -31.38 0.42
CA VAL A 107 6.54 -30.18 0.68
C VAL A 107 6.24 -29.14 -0.41
N ARG A 108 5.85 -27.93 0.00
CA ARG A 108 5.49 -26.84 -0.91
C ARG A 108 6.54 -25.74 -0.88
N ALA A 109 7.26 -25.62 -1.99
CA ALA A 109 8.29 -24.60 -2.17
C ALA A 109 7.65 -23.30 -2.72
N PRO A 110 7.65 -22.19 -1.95
CA PRO A 110 7.05 -20.94 -2.40
C PRO A 110 7.94 -20.24 -3.43
N LEU A 111 7.31 -19.66 -4.44
CA LEU A 111 7.88 -18.81 -5.46
C LEU A 111 6.94 -17.64 -5.73
N TYR A 112 7.51 -16.49 -6.03
CA TYR A 112 6.77 -15.27 -6.30
C TYR A 112 7.15 -14.74 -7.67
N PHE A 113 6.17 -14.36 -8.49
CA PHE A 113 6.40 -13.78 -9.81
C PHE A 113 5.77 -12.40 -9.90
N THR A 114 6.59 -11.36 -10.02
CA THR A 114 6.09 -9.97 -10.14
C THR A 114 5.32 -9.81 -11.46
N VAL A 115 4.06 -9.41 -11.37
CA VAL A 115 3.19 -9.21 -12.54
C VAL A 115 3.64 -7.96 -13.29
N PRO A 116 3.96 -8.04 -14.60
CA PRO A 116 4.38 -6.88 -15.36
C PRO A 116 3.32 -5.76 -15.42
N GLY A 117 3.76 -4.53 -15.16
CA GLY A 117 2.90 -3.34 -15.13
C GLY A 117 2.28 -2.99 -16.48
N GLY A 118 0.95 -2.88 -16.55
CA GLY A 118 0.22 -2.32 -17.69
C GLY A 118 0.29 -3.08 -19.02
N ILE A 119 0.95 -4.25 -19.05
CA ILE A 119 1.16 -5.05 -20.27
C ILE A 119 0.69 -6.51 -20.15
N ALA A 120 0.67 -7.07 -18.94
CA ALA A 120 0.17 -8.42 -18.70
C ALA A 120 -1.34 -8.34 -18.45
N GLU A 121 -2.14 -9.09 -19.20
CA GLU A 121 -3.60 -9.18 -19.05
C GLU A 121 -4.10 -10.55 -19.51
N GLY A 122 -5.20 -11.00 -18.91
CA GLY A 122 -5.89 -12.22 -19.29
C GLY A 122 -5.40 -13.45 -18.54
N GLU A 123 -5.65 -14.62 -19.13
CA GLU A 123 -5.39 -15.91 -18.48
C GLU A 123 -3.99 -16.45 -18.81
N HIS A 124 -3.23 -16.78 -17.77
CA HIS A 124 -1.92 -17.41 -17.86
C HIS A 124 -1.92 -18.76 -17.15
N ARG A 125 -1.80 -19.85 -17.90
CA ARG A 125 -1.80 -21.24 -17.46
C ARG A 125 -0.37 -21.75 -17.36
N TRP A 126 0.07 -22.09 -16.15
CA TRP A 126 1.43 -22.45 -15.81
C TRP A 126 1.55 -23.90 -15.31
N ILE A 127 2.66 -24.52 -15.68
CA ILE A 127 3.10 -25.82 -15.15
C ILE A 127 4.52 -25.70 -14.60
N ALA A 128 4.88 -26.58 -13.67
CA ALA A 128 6.24 -26.66 -13.15
C ALA A 128 7.02 -27.77 -13.88
N LYS A 129 8.30 -27.53 -14.11
CA LYS A 129 9.27 -28.49 -14.65
C LYS A 129 10.46 -28.60 -13.70
N LEU A 130 10.80 -29.81 -13.28
CA LEU A 130 11.89 -30.10 -12.35
C LEU A 130 12.52 -31.44 -12.70
N ASN A 131 13.85 -31.50 -12.81
CA ASN A 131 14.60 -32.74 -13.07
C ASN A 131 14.11 -33.56 -14.28
N GLY A 132 13.71 -32.87 -15.35
CA GLY A 132 13.19 -33.51 -16.57
C GLY A 132 11.76 -34.09 -16.43
N LYS A 133 11.08 -33.85 -15.30
CA LYS A 133 9.66 -34.12 -15.09
C LYS A 133 8.85 -32.82 -15.16
N GLN A 134 7.55 -32.95 -15.39
CA GLN A 134 6.62 -31.82 -15.40
C GLN A 134 5.30 -32.16 -14.71
N THR A 135 4.60 -31.15 -14.22
CA THR A 135 3.21 -31.27 -13.75
C THR A 135 2.26 -31.48 -14.93
N ASN A 136 1.03 -31.93 -14.65
CA ASN A 136 0.04 -32.23 -15.68
C ASN A 136 -0.46 -30.96 -16.39
N ASP A 137 -0.52 -30.99 -17.73
CA ASP A 137 -1.02 -29.91 -18.58
C ASP A 137 -2.54 -29.71 -18.45
N ASP A 138 -3.27 -30.74 -18.00
CA ASP A 138 -4.72 -30.70 -17.78
C ASP A 138 -5.09 -30.04 -16.43
N THR A 139 -4.16 -29.94 -15.50
CA THR A 139 -4.35 -29.31 -14.19
C THR A 139 -3.28 -28.22 -13.91
N PRO A 140 -3.17 -27.19 -14.77
CA PRO A 140 -2.20 -26.13 -14.56
C PRO A 140 -2.65 -25.16 -13.47
N LEU A 141 -1.70 -24.42 -12.91
CA LEU A 141 -2.01 -23.21 -12.18
C LEU A 141 -2.49 -22.14 -13.17
N THR A 142 -3.69 -21.62 -12.96
CA THR A 142 -4.29 -20.57 -13.78
C THR A 142 -4.21 -19.23 -13.06
N VAL A 143 -3.45 -18.30 -13.61
CA VAL A 143 -3.32 -16.93 -13.13
C VAL A 143 -4.16 -16.04 -14.02
N THR A 144 -5.22 -15.45 -13.46
CA THR A 144 -6.01 -14.43 -14.15
C THR A 144 -5.45 -13.05 -13.78
N VAL A 145 -4.86 -12.38 -14.77
CA VAL A 145 -4.32 -11.03 -14.61
C VAL A 145 -5.37 -10.02 -15.05
N GLU A 146 -5.81 -9.18 -14.12
CA GLU A 146 -6.71 -8.07 -14.39
C GLU A 146 -5.96 -6.75 -14.45
N ARG A 147 -6.52 -5.85 -15.26
CA ARG A 147 -6.08 -4.48 -15.28
C ARG A 147 -6.53 -3.77 -14.02
N PHE A 148 -5.60 -3.09 -13.34
CA PHE A 148 -5.97 -2.16 -12.29
C PHE A 148 -6.40 -0.83 -12.92
N ASP A 149 -7.69 -0.51 -12.83
CA ASP A 149 -8.25 0.76 -13.29
C ASP A 149 -8.99 1.44 -12.14
N VAL A 150 -8.75 2.74 -11.98
CA VAL A 150 -9.44 3.59 -11.01
C VAL A 150 -9.68 4.97 -11.61
N SER A 151 -10.85 5.55 -11.34
CA SER A 151 -11.23 6.89 -11.77
C SER A 151 -11.51 7.82 -10.58
N ASN A 152 -11.71 9.12 -10.85
CA ASN A 152 -12.10 10.07 -9.79
C ASN A 152 -13.46 9.75 -9.16
N GLY A 153 -14.32 9.03 -9.88
CA GLY A 153 -15.61 8.55 -9.40
C GLY A 153 -15.47 7.45 -8.34
N ASP A 154 -14.31 6.81 -8.24
CA ASP A 154 -14.08 5.62 -7.45
C ASP A 154 -13.38 5.90 -6.12
N VAL A 155 -12.81 7.10 -5.97
CA VAL A 155 -12.12 7.54 -4.76
C VAL A 155 -12.89 8.69 -4.12
N VAL A 156 -12.96 8.72 -2.79
CA VAL A 156 -13.69 9.73 -2.04
C VAL A 156 -12.92 10.16 -0.79
N ILE A 157 -13.16 11.39 -0.35
CA ILE A 157 -12.79 11.87 0.98
C ILE A 157 -14.06 11.87 1.81
N GLU A 158 -14.09 11.08 2.89
CA GLU A 158 -15.26 10.96 3.76
C GLU A 158 -14.96 11.45 5.18
N GLU A 159 -15.88 12.21 5.76
CA GLU A 159 -15.83 12.65 7.15
C GLU A 159 -16.28 11.55 8.12
N ARG A 160 -15.50 11.34 9.18
CA ARG A 160 -15.85 10.46 10.29
C ARG A 160 -16.79 11.21 11.25
N LYS A 161 -18.09 10.99 11.10
CA LYS A 161 -19.17 11.73 11.79
C LYS A 161 -19.23 11.54 13.32
N ASP A 162 -18.58 10.51 13.88
CA ASP A 162 -18.63 10.20 15.32
C ASP A 162 -17.50 10.85 16.13
N VAL A 163 -16.83 11.86 15.57
CA VAL A 163 -15.66 12.49 16.16
C VAL A 163 -15.99 13.92 16.58
N ASN A 164 -16.52 14.09 17.79
CA ASN A 164 -16.87 15.42 18.35
C ASN A 164 -15.63 16.13 18.92
N VAL A 165 -14.72 16.58 18.05
CA VAL A 165 -13.61 17.44 18.45
C VAL A 165 -13.85 18.85 17.89
N PRO A 166 -13.99 19.88 18.74
CA PRO A 166 -14.13 21.27 18.28
C PRO A 166 -13.00 21.66 17.32
N CYS A 167 -13.31 22.44 16.26
CA CYS A 167 -12.40 22.89 15.20
C CYS A 167 -11.78 21.82 14.27
N HIS A 168 -11.97 20.52 14.54
CA HIS A 168 -11.27 19.46 13.82
C HIS A 168 -12.23 18.52 13.13
N LYS A 169 -11.86 18.10 11.91
CA LYS A 169 -12.53 16.99 11.23
C LYS A 169 -11.53 15.90 10.93
N MET A 170 -11.88 14.68 11.32
CA MET A 170 -11.20 13.48 10.87
C MET A 170 -11.79 13.06 9.53
N LEU A 171 -10.94 12.99 8.52
CA LEU A 171 -11.31 12.65 7.15
C LEU A 171 -10.50 11.43 6.71
N VAL A 172 -11.06 10.65 5.78
CA VAL A 172 -10.39 9.47 5.22
C VAL A 172 -10.46 9.53 3.70
N LEU A 173 -9.30 9.45 3.04
CA LEU A 173 -9.21 9.20 1.60
C LEU A 173 -9.27 7.69 1.36
N LYS A 174 -10.31 7.23 0.67
CA LYS A 174 -10.56 5.80 0.44
C LYS A 174 -11.25 5.54 -0.89
N TYR A 175 -11.29 4.28 -1.30
CA TYR A 175 -12.20 3.84 -2.34
C TYR A 175 -13.65 3.98 -1.90
N LYS A 176 -14.54 4.26 -2.84
CA LYS A 176 -15.99 4.16 -2.61
C LYS A 176 -16.37 2.70 -2.41
N LYS A 177 -17.47 2.52 -1.70
CA LYS A 177 -18.08 1.20 -1.49
C LYS A 177 -18.38 0.54 -2.84
N ASP A 178 -18.19 -0.77 -2.91
CA ASP A 178 -18.54 -1.62 -4.05
C ASP A 178 -17.71 -1.36 -5.34
N VAL A 179 -16.65 -0.54 -5.28
CA VAL A 179 -15.69 -0.35 -6.39
C VAL A 179 -14.71 -1.53 -6.45
N PHE A 180 -14.13 -1.88 -5.29
CA PHE A 180 -13.18 -2.98 -5.13
C PHE A 180 -13.66 -3.90 -4.00
N PRO A 181 -13.11 -5.13 -3.89
CA PRO A 181 -13.36 -5.99 -2.74
C PRO A 181 -13.00 -5.27 -1.42
N ASP A 182 -13.72 -5.57 -0.33
CA ASP A 182 -13.49 -4.96 0.98
C ASP A 182 -12.04 -5.10 1.49
N ALA A 183 -11.33 -6.12 1.00
CA ALA A 183 -9.91 -6.32 1.28
C ALA A 183 -9.03 -5.19 0.76
N GLN A 184 -9.40 -4.54 -0.34
CA GLN A 184 -8.56 -3.56 -1.04
C GLN A 184 -8.81 -2.16 -0.51
N LYS A 185 -7.77 -1.54 0.04
CA LYS A 185 -7.84 -0.22 0.65
C LYS A 185 -6.58 0.60 0.39
N LEU A 186 -6.76 1.91 0.26
CA LEU A 186 -5.66 2.86 0.25
C LEU A 186 -4.94 2.84 1.60
N VAL A 187 -3.62 2.72 1.59
CA VAL A 187 -2.82 2.52 2.81
C VAL A 187 -2.02 3.75 3.17
N LYS A 188 -1.29 4.33 2.22
CA LYS A 188 -0.34 5.41 2.50
C LYS A 188 -0.10 6.31 1.30
N LEU A 189 0.43 7.50 1.60
CA LEU A 189 1.12 8.31 0.61
C LEU A 189 2.54 7.77 0.41
N LEU A 190 2.96 7.61 -0.85
CA LEU A 190 4.35 7.24 -1.18
C LEU A 190 5.32 8.41 -1.01
N LYS A 191 4.82 9.63 -1.22
CA LYS A 191 5.56 10.88 -1.00
C LYS A 191 4.62 11.89 -0.37
N TYR A 192 4.93 12.30 0.86
CA TYR A 192 4.25 13.40 1.51
C TYR A 192 4.71 14.72 0.91
N LYS A 193 3.76 15.58 0.57
CA LYS A 193 4.00 16.93 0.07
C LYS A 193 3.51 17.94 1.11
N GLY A 194 4.28 18.98 1.36
CA GLY A 194 3.96 20.01 2.35
C GLY A 194 4.99 20.15 3.46
N ILE A 195 4.53 20.53 4.66
CA ILE A 195 5.40 20.82 5.80
C ILE A 195 5.11 19.84 6.93
N LYS A 196 6.16 19.23 7.45
CA LYS A 196 6.14 18.53 8.73
C LYS A 196 6.95 19.32 9.73
N PHE A 197 6.36 19.67 10.86
CA PHE A 197 7.09 20.28 11.96
C PHE A 197 7.81 19.17 12.75
N THR A 198 9.00 19.46 13.29
CA THR A 198 9.79 18.48 14.06
C THR A 198 9.87 18.86 15.54
N GLY A 199 9.95 17.86 16.42
CA GLY A 199 9.92 18.04 17.88
C GLY A 199 8.57 17.68 18.49
N LYS A 200 7.93 18.61 19.22
CA LYS A 200 6.64 18.37 19.90
C LYS A 200 5.42 18.35 18.98
N GLY A 201 5.54 18.90 17.77
CA GLY A 201 4.72 18.59 16.60
C GLY A 201 5.68 18.13 15.50
N GLY A 202 5.37 17.20 14.61
CA GLY A 202 4.13 16.50 14.37
C GLY A 202 4.40 15.18 13.64
N ASN A 203 3.41 14.31 13.68
CA ASN A 203 3.36 13.05 12.93
C ASN A 203 2.36 13.19 11.77
N SER A 204 2.28 14.41 11.24
CA SER A 204 1.36 14.84 10.19
C SER A 204 2.03 15.87 9.30
N TRP A 205 1.69 15.83 8.02
CA TRP A 205 2.19 16.71 6.98
C TRP A 205 1.11 17.71 6.59
N VAL A 206 1.34 18.99 6.85
CA VAL A 206 0.49 20.08 6.38
C VAL A 206 0.63 20.20 4.87
N SER A 207 -0.37 19.73 4.14
CA SER A 207 -0.39 19.67 2.67
C SER A 207 -1.24 20.75 2.02
N MET A 208 -2.01 21.50 2.82
CA MET A 208 -2.78 22.65 2.37
C MET A 208 -2.90 23.68 3.50
N SER A 209 -2.77 24.96 3.13
CA SER A 209 -3.09 26.10 3.98
C SER A 209 -3.77 27.16 3.13
N MET A 210 -4.91 27.66 3.59
CA MET A 210 -5.54 28.86 3.03
C MET A 210 -5.69 29.92 4.12
N SER A 211 -5.43 31.17 3.76
CA SER A 211 -5.59 32.34 4.63
C SER A 211 -6.51 33.40 4.02
N SER A 212 -6.51 33.53 2.69
CA SER A 212 -7.19 34.64 2.00
C SER A 212 -8.67 34.39 1.72
N LYS A 213 -9.08 33.12 1.66
CA LYS A 213 -10.46 32.70 1.29
C LYS A 213 -11.11 31.71 2.27
N GLY A 214 -10.37 31.23 3.27
CA GLY A 214 -10.87 30.26 4.20
C GLY A 214 -9.83 29.91 5.25
N ASN A 215 -10.15 30.13 6.52
CA ASN A 215 -9.26 29.87 7.64
C ASN A 215 -9.28 28.36 7.95
N LYS A 216 -8.57 27.60 7.12
CA LYS A 216 -8.48 26.14 7.22
C LYS A 216 -7.11 25.63 6.82
N LEU A 217 -6.74 24.52 7.45
CA LEU A 217 -5.52 23.80 7.21
C LEU A 217 -5.85 22.34 6.94
N GLY A 218 -5.15 21.73 5.99
CA GLY A 218 -5.26 20.32 5.70
C GLY A 218 -3.95 19.58 5.91
N ALA A 219 -4.02 18.45 6.62
CA ALA A 219 -2.87 17.61 6.88
C ALA A 219 -3.15 16.12 6.58
N PHE A 220 -2.15 15.43 6.05
CA PHE A 220 -2.10 13.97 6.04
C PHE A 220 -1.40 13.47 7.28
N VAL A 221 -1.95 12.45 7.93
CA VAL A 221 -1.28 11.81 9.06
C VAL A 221 -0.26 10.81 8.52
N GLU A 222 0.91 10.73 9.14
CA GLU A 222 1.93 9.76 8.73
C GLU A 222 1.45 8.33 8.95
N TYR A 223 1.71 7.49 7.96
CA TYR A 223 1.37 6.07 8.01
C TYR A 223 1.96 5.39 9.25
N GLY A 224 1.14 4.59 9.93
CA GLY A 224 1.51 3.88 11.16
C GLY A 224 1.29 4.67 12.46
N VAL A 225 0.86 5.92 12.38
CA VAL A 225 0.48 6.70 13.57
C VAL A 225 -0.86 6.21 14.11
N THR A 226 -0.84 5.59 15.29
CA THR A 226 -2.04 4.98 15.91
C THR A 226 -2.58 5.75 17.12
N SER A 227 -1.90 6.80 17.57
CA SER A 227 -2.32 7.64 18.70
C SER A 227 -1.65 9.02 18.65
N ASN A 228 -2.17 9.97 19.44
CA ASN A 228 -1.57 11.30 19.64
C ASN A 228 -1.23 12.02 18.33
N ILE A 229 -2.22 12.17 17.44
CA ILE A 229 -2.01 12.88 16.18
C ILE A 229 -1.78 14.36 16.50
N LYS A 230 -0.67 14.88 16.00
CA LYS A 230 -0.23 16.27 16.20
C LYS A 230 0.20 16.86 14.88
N ILE A 231 -0.35 18.02 14.54
CA ILE A 231 0.01 18.78 13.34
C ILE A 231 1.18 19.71 13.67
N ALA A 232 0.99 20.62 14.61
CA ALA A 232 2.00 21.56 15.11
C ALA A 232 1.59 22.10 16.49
N ASP A 233 2.49 22.79 17.17
CA ASP A 233 2.13 23.73 18.23
C ASP A 233 2.02 25.13 17.59
N GLU A 234 1.31 26.05 18.24
CA GLU A 234 1.30 27.44 17.78
C GLU A 234 2.68 28.09 17.97
N GLY A 235 3.07 28.93 17.02
CA GLY A 235 4.23 29.78 17.13
C GLY A 235 5.22 29.67 15.98
N ARG A 236 6.46 30.08 16.23
CA ARG A 236 7.51 30.24 15.23
C ARG A 236 8.42 29.03 15.14
N TYR A 237 8.56 28.52 13.93
CA TYR A 237 9.43 27.43 13.53
C TYR A 237 10.56 27.96 12.66
N SER A 238 11.79 27.68 13.08
CA SER A 238 12.98 27.88 12.25
C SER A 238 13.20 26.68 11.33
N HIS A 239 13.94 26.86 10.24
CA HIS A 239 14.15 25.82 9.22
C HIS A 239 14.61 24.46 9.79
N ASN A 240 15.41 24.45 10.86
CA ASN A 240 15.84 23.20 11.51
C ASN A 240 14.76 22.50 12.38
N LYS A 241 13.56 23.09 12.49
CA LYS A 241 12.39 22.54 13.19
C LYS A 241 11.29 22.11 12.22
N MET A 242 11.61 21.97 10.95
CA MET A 242 10.65 21.58 9.91
C MET A 242 11.32 20.80 8.79
N GLU A 243 10.55 19.90 8.19
CA GLU A 243 10.83 19.24 6.93
C GLU A 243 9.84 19.80 5.90
N ILE A 244 10.36 20.27 4.76
CA ILE A 244 9.57 20.90 3.70
C ILE A 244 9.78 20.09 2.42
N HIS A 245 8.71 19.54 1.85
CA HIS A 245 8.74 18.77 0.61
C HIS A 245 7.81 19.37 -0.44
N ASP A 246 8.31 19.51 -1.67
CA ASP A 246 7.55 19.94 -2.85
C ASP A 246 6.74 21.24 -2.66
N LEU A 247 7.34 22.21 -1.96
CA LEU A 247 6.80 23.56 -1.78
C LEU A 247 7.70 24.59 -2.48
N GLU A 248 7.09 25.45 -3.30
CA GLU A 248 7.78 26.62 -3.84
C GLU A 248 7.91 27.68 -2.73
N GLU A 249 9.11 28.25 -2.58
CA GLU A 249 9.52 29.20 -1.52
C GLU A 249 9.87 28.56 -0.15
N ASN A 250 11.16 28.30 0.05
CA ASN A 250 11.73 27.78 1.29
C ASN A 250 12.06 28.93 2.27
N GLY A 251 11.04 29.61 2.80
CA GLY A 251 11.20 30.65 3.80
C GLY A 251 12.13 30.23 4.96
N LYS A 252 12.82 31.20 5.58
CA LYS A 252 13.77 30.90 6.68
C LYS A 252 13.06 30.41 7.94
N ASP A 253 11.85 30.93 8.15
CA ASP A 253 11.00 30.64 9.29
C ASP A 253 9.54 30.60 8.86
N ILE A 254 8.74 29.81 9.57
CA ILE A 254 7.30 29.69 9.40
C ILE A 254 6.64 29.99 10.75
N ILE A 255 5.54 30.74 10.75
CA ILE A 255 4.68 30.89 11.93
C ILE A 255 3.33 30.28 11.63
N ILE A 256 2.83 29.50 12.57
CA ILE A 256 1.45 29.04 12.59
C ILE A 256 0.72 29.69 13.77
N PHE A 257 -0.39 30.37 13.46
CA PHE A 257 -1.33 30.90 14.43
C PHE A 257 -2.62 30.09 14.31
N CYS A 258 -3.09 29.51 15.41
CA CYS A 258 -4.37 28.82 15.49
C CYS A 258 -4.58 28.34 16.93
N ASP A 259 -5.64 28.81 17.58
CA ASP A 259 -5.99 28.33 18.94
C ASP A 259 -6.27 26.82 18.95
N CYS A 260 -6.77 26.31 17.82
CA CYS A 260 -7.16 24.91 17.68
C CYS A 260 -5.98 23.98 17.33
N ILE A 261 -4.81 24.46 16.87
CA ILE A 261 -3.70 23.58 16.44
C ILE A 261 -2.98 22.89 17.61
N GLN A 262 -2.97 23.53 18.78
CA GLN A 262 -2.25 23.06 19.97
C GLN A 262 -2.93 21.87 20.66
N HIS A 263 -4.22 21.68 20.39
CA HIS A 263 -4.93 20.50 20.86
C HIS A 263 -4.46 19.33 20.00
N SER A 264 -3.57 18.48 20.55
CA SER A 264 -3.40 17.12 20.04
C SER A 264 -4.79 16.60 19.77
N LEU A 265 -5.07 16.22 18.53
CA LEU A 265 -6.41 15.88 18.12
C LEU A 265 -6.88 14.79 19.07
N ASP A 266 -7.87 15.11 19.91
CA ASP A 266 -8.30 14.27 21.04
C ASP A 266 -9.13 13.07 20.53
N PHE A 267 -8.69 12.53 19.40
CA PHE A 267 -9.19 11.35 18.77
C PHE A 267 -8.76 10.15 19.60
N THR A 268 -9.74 9.34 20.01
CA THR A 268 -9.45 8.08 20.67
C THR A 268 -8.63 7.17 19.75
N SER A 269 -7.77 6.31 20.31
CA SER A 269 -7.02 5.33 19.53
C SER A 269 -7.93 4.45 18.65
N LYS A 270 -9.14 4.15 19.14
CA LYS A 270 -10.16 3.43 18.38
C LYS A 270 -10.59 4.18 17.12
N ALA A 271 -10.85 5.49 17.20
CA ALA A 271 -11.23 6.29 16.04
C ALA A 271 -10.09 6.36 15.01
N ILE A 272 -8.84 6.46 15.48
CA ILE A 272 -7.65 6.47 14.63
C ILE A 272 -7.48 5.12 13.92
N GLU A 273 -7.61 4.02 14.65
CA GLU A 273 -7.54 2.66 14.10
C GLU A 273 -8.65 2.42 13.06
N GLU A 274 -9.89 2.80 13.37
CA GLU A 274 -11.01 2.68 12.42
C GLU A 274 -10.80 3.53 11.17
N ALA A 275 -10.16 4.70 11.28
CA ALA A 275 -9.82 5.53 10.13
C ALA A 275 -8.76 4.89 9.25
N TRP A 276 -7.66 4.39 9.83
CA TRP A 276 -6.62 3.65 9.09
C TRP A 276 -7.12 2.33 8.51
N ASN A 277 -8.10 1.70 9.14
CA ASN A 277 -8.76 0.53 8.58
C ASN A 277 -9.62 0.86 7.37
N ALA A 278 -10.16 2.09 7.30
CA ALA A 278 -10.99 2.54 6.18
C ALA A 278 -10.18 3.13 5.02
N GLY A 279 -9.01 3.72 5.25
CA GLY A 279 -8.18 4.33 4.21
C GLY A 279 -7.07 5.23 4.76
N ILE A 280 -6.60 6.17 3.94
CA ILE A 280 -5.54 7.11 4.33
C ILE A 280 -6.13 8.20 5.22
N LEU A 281 -5.59 8.33 6.43
CA LEU A 281 -6.07 9.29 7.41
C LEU A 281 -5.62 10.73 7.10
N MET A 282 -6.60 11.63 7.14
CA MET A 282 -6.43 13.06 6.93
C MET A 282 -7.09 13.85 8.07
N VAL A 283 -6.59 15.05 8.32
CA VAL A 283 -7.15 15.95 9.33
C VAL A 283 -7.32 17.33 8.74
N GLN A 284 -8.52 17.86 8.91
CA GLN A 284 -8.81 19.25 8.63
C GLN A 284 -8.95 20.04 9.92
N VAL A 285 -8.26 21.18 10.00
CA VAL A 285 -8.47 22.21 11.02
C VAL A 285 -9.30 23.31 10.38
N ARG A 286 -10.40 23.71 11.03
CA ARG A 286 -11.27 24.81 10.61
C ARG A 286 -11.45 25.74 11.81
N ASP A 287 -10.77 26.89 11.79
CA ASP A 287 -10.93 27.92 12.82
C ASP A 287 -10.59 29.29 12.23
N TRP A 288 -11.28 30.34 12.68
CA TRP A 288 -11.10 31.69 12.13
C TRP A 288 -9.70 32.28 12.38
N SER A 289 -8.96 31.76 13.36
CA SER A 289 -7.59 32.17 13.69
C SER A 289 -6.52 31.43 12.87
N VAL A 290 -6.88 30.40 12.08
CA VAL A 290 -5.91 29.63 11.28
C VAL A 290 -5.18 30.55 10.31
N GLN A 291 -3.88 30.72 10.54
CA GLN A 291 -2.98 31.45 9.65
C GLN A 291 -1.61 30.77 9.64
N LEU A 292 -1.08 30.56 8.44
CA LEU A 292 0.27 30.05 8.23
C LEU A 292 1.06 31.09 7.46
N GLN A 293 2.11 31.62 8.04
CA GLN A 293 2.93 32.67 7.46
C GLN A 293 4.35 32.18 7.25
N GLN A 294 4.95 32.56 6.12
CA GLN A 294 6.37 32.37 5.86
C GLN A 294 7.11 33.70 5.92
N TYR A 295 8.34 33.65 6.44
CA TYR A 295 9.25 34.78 6.37
C TYR A 295 10.12 34.68 5.11
N THR A 296 9.81 35.52 4.12
CA THR A 296 10.56 35.61 2.86
C THR A 296 10.91 37.08 2.59
N HIS A 297 12.07 37.35 1.99
CA HIS A 297 12.46 38.69 1.54
C HIS A 297 12.31 39.83 2.59
N ASN A 298 12.55 39.53 3.88
CA ASN A 298 12.43 40.45 5.02
C ASN A 298 11.00 40.90 5.40
N TYR A 299 9.97 40.15 5.02
CA TYR A 299 8.60 40.36 5.51
C TYR A 299 7.88 39.03 5.73
N TRP A 300 6.77 39.07 6.50
CA TRP A 300 5.88 37.94 6.69
C TRP A 300 4.81 37.95 5.60
N ARG A 301 4.62 36.81 4.94
CA ARG A 301 3.60 36.61 3.92
C ARG A 301 2.76 35.41 4.29
N ASP A 302 1.46 35.52 4.14
CA ASP A 302 0.58 34.37 4.29
C ASP A 302 0.86 33.33 3.21
N MET A 303 0.87 32.07 3.62
CA MET A 303 0.97 30.93 2.74
C MET A 303 -0.42 30.50 2.30
N ASP A 304 -0.68 30.71 1.01
CA ASP A 304 -1.84 30.22 0.30
C ASP A 304 -1.32 29.31 -0.82
N TYR A 305 -1.25 28.01 -0.54
CA TYR A 305 -0.93 27.02 -1.55
C TYR A 305 -2.01 25.93 -1.59
N LEU A 306 -2.48 25.70 -2.81
CA LEU A 306 -3.38 24.61 -3.17
C LEU A 306 -2.50 23.53 -3.79
N LEU A 307 -2.00 22.57 -2.99
CA LEU A 307 -1.04 21.62 -3.54
C LEU A 307 -1.65 20.48 -4.36
N ASN A 308 -0.78 20.12 -5.30
CA ASN A 308 -0.82 19.23 -6.44
C ASN A 308 -1.01 17.74 -6.10
N PRO A 309 -1.22 16.90 -7.13
CA PRO A 309 -1.35 15.44 -7.04
C PRO A 309 -0.52 14.73 -5.96
N PHE A 310 -1.13 13.79 -5.26
CA PHE A 310 -0.53 12.92 -4.26
C PHE A 310 -0.39 11.51 -4.81
N LEU A 311 0.80 10.93 -4.71
CA LEU A 311 1.01 9.53 -5.09
C LEU A 311 0.60 8.63 -3.92
N VAL A 312 -0.45 7.84 -4.11
CA VAL A 312 -1.02 6.95 -3.09
C VAL A 312 -0.84 5.48 -3.50
N GLU A 313 -0.72 4.60 -2.52
CA GLU A 313 -0.56 3.15 -2.70
C GLU A 313 -1.59 2.39 -1.86
N ASP A 314 -2.16 1.32 -2.44
CA ASP A 314 -3.05 0.39 -1.75
C ASP A 314 -2.29 -0.84 -1.20
N ASN A 315 -2.99 -1.72 -0.48
CA ASN A 315 -2.42 -2.95 0.09
C ASN A 315 -2.18 -4.09 -0.93
N PHE A 316 -2.49 -3.87 -2.20
CA PHE A 316 -2.14 -4.76 -3.32
C PHE A 316 -0.97 -4.21 -4.16
N GLY A 317 -0.40 -3.06 -3.75
CA GLY A 317 0.72 -2.41 -4.44
C GLY A 317 0.28 -1.55 -5.63
N SER A 318 -1.02 -1.35 -5.81
CA SER A 318 -1.54 -0.50 -6.88
C SER A 318 -1.29 0.96 -6.53
N ARG A 319 -0.76 1.71 -7.49
CA ARG A 319 -0.38 3.11 -7.30
C ARG A 319 -1.23 4.02 -8.18
N MET A 320 -1.59 5.15 -7.62
CA MET A 320 -2.34 6.16 -8.35
C MET A 320 -1.97 7.55 -7.86
N GLU A 321 -2.02 8.50 -8.78
CA GLU A 321 -1.90 9.91 -8.50
C GLU A 321 -3.30 10.49 -8.24
N VAL A 322 -3.52 11.07 -7.05
CA VAL A 322 -4.80 11.65 -6.62
C VAL A 322 -4.65 13.15 -6.47
N LYS A 323 -5.38 13.93 -7.27
CA LYS A 323 -5.47 15.37 -7.11
C LYS A 323 -6.67 15.73 -6.24
N ILE A 324 -6.46 16.56 -5.23
CA ILE A 324 -7.50 16.97 -4.29
C ILE A 324 -7.87 18.41 -4.56
N ASN A 325 -9.17 18.65 -4.76
CA ASN A 325 -9.74 19.98 -4.61
C ASN A 325 -10.01 20.23 -3.13
N TRP A 326 -9.14 21.03 -2.52
CA TRP A 326 -9.18 21.41 -1.11
C TRP A 326 -10.25 22.47 -0.78
N ASP A 327 -10.87 23.04 -1.80
CA ASP A 327 -11.85 24.11 -1.68
C ASP A 327 -13.07 23.87 -2.58
N LYS A 328 -13.70 22.71 -2.40
CA LYS A 328 -14.98 22.46 -3.02
C LYS A 328 -16.07 23.20 -2.24
N GLY A 329 -16.34 24.45 -2.60
CA GLY A 329 -17.47 25.22 -2.08
C GLY A 329 -17.12 26.57 -1.45
N ASP A 330 -17.52 26.76 -0.19
CA ASP A 330 -17.54 28.03 0.55
C ASP A 330 -16.28 28.28 1.39
N TRP A 331 -16.32 29.28 2.28
CA TRP A 331 -15.22 29.71 3.18
C TRP A 331 -14.64 28.57 4.04
N TYR A 332 -15.41 27.52 4.34
CA TYR A 332 -14.97 26.35 5.09
C TYR A 332 -14.87 25.09 4.21
N GLY A 333 -14.97 25.25 2.89
CA GLY A 333 -15.36 24.26 1.89
C GLY A 333 -14.84 22.85 2.07
N ASP A 334 -15.61 21.88 1.61
CA ASP A 334 -15.27 20.47 1.72
C ASP A 334 -14.12 20.08 0.79
N TRP A 335 -13.48 18.96 1.11
CA TRP A 335 -12.43 18.39 0.28
C TRP A 335 -13.03 17.33 -0.62
N ALA A 336 -12.59 17.31 -1.87
CA ALA A 336 -13.00 16.28 -2.80
C ALA A 336 -11.85 15.87 -3.71
N VAL A 337 -11.92 14.64 -4.19
CA VAL A 337 -11.06 14.17 -5.27
C VAL A 337 -11.45 14.89 -6.56
N GLU A 338 -10.49 15.53 -7.20
CA GLU A 338 -10.64 16.22 -8.49
C GLU A 338 -10.37 15.24 -9.65
N SER A 339 -9.21 14.57 -9.60
CA SER A 339 -8.77 13.61 -10.61
C SER A 339 -7.98 12.45 -9.98
N VAL A 340 -8.00 11.30 -10.66
CA VAL A 340 -7.21 10.11 -10.32
C VAL A 340 -6.59 9.56 -11.59
N THR A 341 -5.30 9.21 -11.53
CA THR A 341 -4.57 8.61 -12.65
C THR A 341 -3.78 7.42 -12.14
N VAL A 342 -3.93 6.24 -12.74
CA VAL A 342 -3.12 5.06 -12.42
C VAL A 342 -1.67 5.31 -12.79
N VAL A 343 -0.74 4.89 -11.93
CA VAL A 343 0.70 5.01 -12.13
C VAL A 343 1.36 3.65 -11.93
N TYR A 344 2.28 3.29 -12.81
CA TYR A 344 3.09 2.08 -12.66
C TYR A 344 4.45 2.42 -12.02
N PRO A 345 5.04 1.50 -11.23
CA PRO A 345 6.33 1.68 -10.55
C PRO A 345 7.53 2.07 -11.42
#